data_AF-A0A970MDF4-F1
#
_entry.id   AF-A0A970MDF4-F1
#
_cell.length_a   1.000
_cell.length_b   1.000
_cell.length_c   1.000
_cell.angle_alpha   90.00
_cell.angle_beta   90.00
_cell.angle_gamma   90.00
#
_symmetry.space_group_name_H-M   'P 1'
#
loop_
_entity.id
_entity.type
_entity.pdbx_description
1 polymer ?
#
loop_
_entity_poly.entity_id
_entity_poly.type
_entity_poly.pdbx_seq_one_letter_code
_entity_poly.pdbx_strand_id
1 'polypeptide(L)'
;MLGAIVGDIAGSVYEWNNIKAKDFPLFRDDCFFTDDTVMAIATAAAIFLGRFYAGGHAFDYSEPWSLEELKAKLKKFIESHFGYDLSQRLDEIRPTYRFNESCQETVPQAIVAFLESVDFEDAIRNAISLGGDSDTLAAITGSIAEAAYGVPDWIKNKALSYLDAPLRDVYDRWMNASKISSGLL
;
A
#
# COMPACT_ATOMS: atom_id res chain seq x y z
N MET A 1 -1.77 5.26 -3.12
CA MET A 1 -2.09 3.90 -2.63
C MET A 1 -1.92 2.88 -3.75
N LEU A 2 -2.47 3.11 -4.95
CA LEU A 2 -2.35 2.13 -6.04
C LEU A 2 -0.88 1.93 -6.45
N GLY A 3 -0.08 2.99 -6.43
CA GLY A 3 1.33 2.92 -6.73
C GLY A 3 2.11 2.03 -5.75
N ALA A 4 1.75 2.06 -4.46
CA ALA A 4 2.31 1.16 -3.45
C ALA A 4 2.02 -0.31 -3.78
N ILE A 5 0.75 -0.60 -4.08
CA ILE A 5 0.27 -1.95 -4.42
C ILE A 5 0.98 -2.48 -5.68
N VAL A 6 1.10 -1.64 -6.70
CA VAL A 6 1.82 -2.01 -7.94
C VAL A 6 3.28 -2.32 -7.64
N GLY A 7 3.94 -1.45 -6.87
CA GLY A 7 5.35 -1.57 -6.56
C GLY A 7 5.67 -2.86 -5.82
N ASP A 8 4.95 -3.13 -4.74
CA ASP A 8 5.08 -4.38 -3.97
C ASP A 8 4.92 -5.61 -4.90
N ILE A 9 3.77 -5.73 -5.58
CA ILE A 9 3.47 -6.91 -6.40
C ILE A 9 4.48 -7.12 -7.54
N ALA A 10 4.96 -6.04 -8.16
CA ALA A 10 5.96 -6.13 -9.21
C ALA A 10 7.34 -6.52 -8.65
N GLY A 11 7.68 -6.06 -7.43
CA GLY A 11 8.96 -6.32 -6.77
C GLY A 11 9.07 -7.69 -6.09
N SER A 12 7.95 -8.32 -5.72
CA SER A 12 7.93 -9.49 -4.81
C SER A 12 8.72 -10.70 -5.33
N VAL A 13 8.68 -10.98 -6.63
CA VAL A 13 9.45 -12.09 -7.24
C VAL A 13 10.95 -11.80 -7.39
N TYR A 14 11.36 -10.55 -7.21
CA TYR A 14 12.74 -10.10 -7.33
C TYR A 14 13.43 -9.88 -5.99
N GLU A 15 12.69 -9.82 -4.89
CA GLU A 15 13.23 -9.67 -3.52
C GLU A 15 14.21 -10.80 -3.16
N TRP A 16 13.82 -12.06 -3.41
CA TRP A 16 14.64 -13.25 -3.12
C TRP A 16 15.48 -13.72 -4.31
N ASN A 17 15.37 -13.04 -5.45
CA ASN A 17 16.11 -13.32 -6.67
C ASN A 17 16.41 -12.01 -7.41
N ASN A 18 17.28 -11.20 -6.83
CA ASN A 18 17.56 -9.85 -7.30
C ASN A 18 18.00 -9.80 -8.75
N ILE A 19 17.55 -8.75 -9.43
CA ILE A 19 17.94 -8.41 -10.80
C ILE A 19 18.59 -7.03 -10.82
N LYS A 20 19.73 -6.90 -11.49
CA LYS A 20 20.47 -5.63 -11.67
C LYS A 20 20.36 -5.12 -13.10
N ALA A 21 19.16 -5.16 -13.65
CA ALA A 21 18.85 -4.73 -15.00
C ALA A 21 17.47 -4.07 -15.02
N LYS A 22 17.20 -3.22 -16.02
CA LYS A 22 15.88 -2.57 -16.20
C LYS A 22 14.98 -3.31 -17.20
N ASP A 23 15.57 -4.10 -18.08
CA ASP A 23 14.84 -4.89 -19.08
C ASP A 23 14.50 -6.28 -18.50
N PHE A 24 13.27 -6.39 -18.01
CA PHE A 24 12.70 -7.61 -17.44
C PHE A 24 11.16 -7.58 -17.53
N PRO A 25 10.48 -8.73 -17.45
CA PRO A 25 9.01 -8.74 -17.38
C PRO A 25 8.54 -8.05 -16.10
N LEU A 26 7.87 -6.89 -16.20
CA LEU A 26 7.41 -6.14 -15.02
C LEU A 26 6.46 -6.95 -14.12
N PHE A 27 5.59 -7.75 -14.76
CA PHE A 27 4.73 -8.70 -14.10
C PHE A 27 5.00 -10.10 -14.63
N ARG A 28 4.98 -11.07 -13.72
CA ARG A 28 5.10 -12.49 -14.00
C ARG A 28 3.90 -13.23 -13.42
N ASP A 29 3.67 -14.46 -13.88
CA ASP A 29 2.55 -15.27 -13.38
C ASP A 29 2.72 -15.68 -11.92
N ASP A 30 3.95 -15.65 -11.41
CA ASP A 30 4.32 -15.93 -10.03
C ASP A 30 4.42 -14.68 -9.15
N CYS A 31 4.03 -13.49 -9.62
CA CYS A 31 3.89 -12.30 -8.78
C CYS A 31 2.78 -12.48 -7.74
N PHE A 32 3.00 -11.96 -6.54
CA PHE A 32 2.04 -11.97 -5.43
C PHE A 32 2.18 -10.69 -4.60
N PHE A 33 1.17 -10.37 -3.80
CA PHE A 33 1.24 -9.26 -2.82
C PHE A 33 1.95 -9.71 -1.54
N THR A 34 2.74 -8.84 -0.91
CA THR A 34 3.39 -9.13 0.38
C THR A 34 2.72 -8.38 1.53
N ASP A 35 3.32 -8.40 2.71
CA ASP A 35 2.84 -7.66 3.86
C ASP A 35 2.86 -6.14 3.64
N ASP A 36 3.62 -5.63 2.67
CA ASP A 36 3.61 -4.23 2.28
C ASP A 36 2.27 -3.79 1.67
N THR A 37 1.70 -4.57 0.74
CA THR A 37 0.35 -4.31 0.23
C THR A 37 -0.67 -4.36 1.36
N VAL A 38 -0.55 -5.34 2.26
CA VAL A 38 -1.47 -5.48 3.40
C VAL A 38 -1.38 -4.27 4.32
N MET A 39 -0.16 -3.82 4.66
CA MET A 39 0.08 -2.61 5.46
C MET A 39 -0.47 -1.36 4.77
N ALA A 40 -0.21 -1.20 3.48
CA ALA A 40 -0.66 -0.04 2.71
C ALA A 40 -2.19 0.06 2.66
N ILE A 41 -2.88 -1.07 2.38
CA ILE A 41 -4.35 -1.14 2.34
C ILE A 41 -4.95 -0.98 3.74
N ALA A 42 -4.37 -1.60 4.78
CA ALA A 42 -4.83 -1.46 6.15
C ALA A 42 -4.70 0.00 6.66
N THR A 43 -3.59 0.65 6.35
CA THR A 43 -3.34 2.05 6.71
C THR A 43 -4.30 2.98 5.96
N ALA A 44 -4.52 2.75 4.66
CA ALA A 44 -5.50 3.49 3.90
C ALA A 44 -6.92 3.29 4.47
N ALA A 45 -7.32 2.06 4.78
CA ALA A 45 -8.60 1.79 5.41
C ALA A 45 -8.76 2.51 6.76
N ALA A 46 -7.71 2.55 7.58
CA ALA A 46 -7.69 3.28 8.84
C ALA A 46 -7.91 4.79 8.64
N ILE A 47 -7.16 5.39 7.71
CA ILE A 47 -7.31 6.81 7.35
C ILE A 47 -8.70 7.09 6.82
N PHE A 48 -9.23 6.21 5.97
CA PHE A 48 -10.55 6.34 5.37
C PHE A 48 -11.64 6.29 6.44
N LEU A 49 -11.68 5.22 7.24
CA LEU A 49 -12.66 5.07 8.31
C LEU A 49 -12.57 6.23 9.31
N GLY A 50 -11.36 6.68 9.63
CA GLY A 50 -11.15 7.83 10.50
C GLY A 50 -11.69 9.13 9.90
N ARG A 51 -11.29 9.50 8.68
CA ARG A 51 -11.70 10.77 8.05
C ARG A 51 -13.17 10.78 7.66
N PHE A 52 -13.70 9.66 7.17
CA PHE A 52 -15.08 9.56 6.74
C PHE A 52 -16.01 9.65 7.96
N TYR A 53 -15.91 8.71 8.91
CA TYR A 53 -16.84 8.66 10.04
C TYR A 53 -16.56 9.68 11.15
N ALA A 54 -15.30 10.06 11.43
CA ALA A 54 -15.02 11.11 12.42
C ALA A 54 -15.16 12.53 11.83
N GLY A 55 -15.14 12.66 10.50
CA GLY A 55 -15.45 13.91 9.79
C GLY A 55 -16.95 14.18 9.59
N GLY A 56 -17.81 13.28 10.09
CA GLY A 56 -19.27 13.39 9.99
C GLY A 56 -19.88 12.93 8.67
N HIS A 57 -19.13 12.19 7.85
CA HIS A 57 -19.66 11.49 6.69
C HIS A 57 -19.97 10.05 7.05
N ALA A 58 -21.19 9.59 6.75
CA ALA A 58 -21.61 8.22 6.97
C ALA A 58 -22.45 7.75 5.76
N PHE A 59 -22.23 6.53 5.29
CA PHE A 59 -23.01 5.97 4.17
C PHE A 59 -24.48 5.74 4.54
N ASP A 60 -24.79 5.69 5.83
CA ASP A 60 -26.09 5.40 6.43
C ASP A 60 -26.71 6.59 7.19
N TYR A 61 -26.19 7.81 7.00
CA TYR A 61 -26.61 9.01 7.76
C TYR A 61 -26.46 8.88 9.29
N SER A 62 -25.64 7.95 9.78
CA SER A 62 -25.36 7.83 11.21
C SER A 62 -24.59 9.05 11.76
N GLU A 63 -24.78 9.33 13.04
CA GLU A 63 -23.99 10.31 13.79
C GLU A 63 -22.48 9.98 13.67
N PRO A 64 -21.60 11.00 13.67
CA PRO A 64 -20.15 10.78 13.61
C PRO A 64 -19.72 9.84 14.73
N TRP A 65 -18.89 8.85 14.41
CA TRP A 65 -18.39 7.91 15.43
C TRP A 65 -17.57 8.66 16.48
N SER A 66 -17.77 8.29 17.74
CA SER A 66 -16.83 8.68 18.80
C SER A 66 -15.44 8.08 18.52
N LEU A 67 -14.41 8.69 19.10
CA LEU A 67 -13.04 8.18 18.97
C LEU A 67 -12.90 6.74 19.48
N GLU A 68 -13.66 6.35 20.50
CA GLU A 68 -13.65 4.99 21.05
C GLU A 68 -14.27 3.99 20.05
N GLU A 69 -15.40 4.34 19.44
CA GLU A 69 -16.06 3.50 18.44
C GLU A 69 -15.22 3.34 17.18
N LEU A 70 -14.60 4.43 16.70
CA LEU A 70 -13.67 4.39 15.57
C LEU A 70 -12.54 3.38 15.83
N LYS A 71 -11.89 3.49 16.99
CA LYS A 71 -10.78 2.58 17.37
C LYS A 71 -11.24 1.13 17.43
N ALA A 72 -12.40 0.86 18.04
CA ALA A 72 -12.94 -0.50 18.17
C ALA A 72 -13.32 -1.11 16.81
N LYS A 73 -14.00 -0.35 15.95
CA LYS A 73 -14.38 -0.79 14.60
C LYS A 73 -13.17 -0.97 13.70
N LEU A 74 -12.20 -0.06 13.77
CA LEU A 74 -10.96 -0.15 13.02
C LEU A 74 -10.17 -1.40 13.40
N LYS A 75 -9.99 -1.64 14.71
CA LYS A 75 -9.32 -2.85 15.20
C LYS A 75 -9.99 -4.11 14.64
N LYS A 76 -11.31 -4.22 14.82
CA LYS A 76 -12.08 -5.37 14.32
C LYS A 76 -11.95 -5.53 12.81
N PHE A 77 -12.02 -4.42 12.06
CA PHE A 77 -11.87 -4.42 10.61
C PHE A 77 -10.50 -4.98 10.22
N ILE A 78 -9.42 -4.47 10.83
CA ILE A 78 -8.06 -4.90 10.50
C ILE A 78 -7.84 -6.38 10.84
N GLU A 79 -8.24 -6.82 12.03
CA GLU A 79 -8.10 -8.22 12.45
C GLU A 79 -8.88 -9.18 11.54
N SER A 80 -10.08 -8.80 11.10
CA SER A 80 -10.95 -9.65 10.27
C SER A 80 -10.60 -9.68 8.78
N HIS A 81 -9.99 -8.61 8.25
CA HIS A 81 -9.72 -8.50 6.80
C HIS A 81 -8.25 -8.74 6.44
N PHE A 82 -7.32 -8.52 7.38
CA PHE A 82 -5.88 -8.60 7.11
C PHE A 82 -5.14 -9.63 7.97
N GLY A 83 -5.81 -10.24 8.96
CA GLY A 83 -5.21 -11.29 9.80
C GLY A 83 -4.15 -10.80 10.80
N TYR A 84 -3.97 -9.49 10.96
CA TYR A 84 -3.08 -8.94 11.97
C TYR A 84 -3.65 -9.13 13.38
N ASP A 85 -2.81 -9.53 14.33
CA ASP A 85 -3.15 -9.55 15.74
C ASP A 85 -2.90 -8.16 16.37
N LEU A 86 -3.97 -7.44 16.67
CA LEU A 86 -3.93 -6.13 17.32
C LEU A 86 -4.33 -6.21 18.81
N SER A 87 -4.24 -7.40 19.42
CA SER A 87 -4.58 -7.63 20.83
C SER A 87 -3.51 -7.13 21.80
N GLN A 88 -2.25 -7.09 21.37
CA GLN A 88 -1.12 -6.68 22.20
C GLN A 88 -1.21 -5.22 22.64
N ARG A 89 -0.86 -4.97 23.89
CA ARG A 89 -0.74 -3.62 24.44
C ARG A 89 0.65 -3.07 24.18
N LEU A 90 0.77 -1.74 24.09
CA LEU A 90 2.07 -1.09 23.93
C LEU A 90 3.09 -1.49 25.01
N ASP A 91 2.65 -1.70 26.25
CA ASP A 91 3.53 -2.12 27.35
C ASP A 91 4.09 -3.55 27.16
N GLU A 92 3.40 -4.39 26.40
CA GLU A 92 3.81 -5.77 26.07
C GLU A 92 4.74 -5.79 24.85
N ILE A 93 4.55 -4.84 23.92
CA ILE A 93 5.36 -4.71 22.69
C ILE A 93 6.72 -4.07 22.98
N ARG A 94 6.77 -2.99 23.78
CA ARG A 94 7.99 -2.19 24.03
C ARG A 94 9.23 -3.00 24.46
N PRO A 95 9.14 -4.02 25.33
CA PRO A 95 10.32 -4.75 25.81
C PRO A 95 10.96 -5.66 24.75
N THR A 96 10.18 -6.13 23.77
CA THR A 96 10.59 -7.12 22.76
C THR A 96 10.80 -6.51 21.38
N TYR A 97 10.15 -5.37 21.10
CA TYR A 97 10.32 -4.65 19.84
C TYR A 97 11.75 -4.11 19.73
N ARG A 98 12.44 -4.52 18.68
CA ARG A 98 13.80 -4.07 18.37
C ARG A 98 13.80 -3.30 17.06
N PHE A 99 14.68 -2.31 16.97
CA PHE A 99 14.95 -1.65 15.72
C PHE A 99 15.47 -2.68 14.70
N ASN A 100 14.78 -2.81 13.57
CA ASN A 100 15.22 -3.57 12.42
C ASN A 100 15.70 -2.56 11.37
N GLU A 101 16.97 -2.61 11.01
CA GLU A 101 17.67 -1.59 10.23
C GLU A 101 17.43 -1.66 8.71
N SER A 102 16.62 -2.62 8.25
CA SER A 102 16.26 -2.77 6.82
C SER A 102 15.65 -1.50 6.20
N CYS A 103 15.06 -0.60 7.00
CA CYS A 103 14.42 0.61 6.49
C CYS A 103 15.38 1.78 6.16
N GLN A 104 16.56 1.90 6.80
CA GLN A 104 17.41 3.09 6.64
C GLN A 104 18.08 3.18 5.26
N GLU A 105 18.34 2.04 4.62
CA GLU A 105 18.86 1.96 3.24
C GLU A 105 17.76 1.78 2.18
N THR A 106 16.49 1.75 2.59
CA THR A 106 15.38 1.51 1.65
C THR A 106 14.74 2.82 1.22
N VAL A 107 14.54 3.76 2.16
CA VAL A 107 13.86 5.03 1.86
C VAL A 107 14.66 5.94 0.92
N PRO A 108 15.96 6.23 1.14
CA PRO A 108 16.70 7.11 0.24
C PRO A 108 16.80 6.54 -1.18
N GLN A 109 16.97 5.23 -1.31
CA GLN A 109 17.10 4.49 -2.56
C GLN A 109 15.79 4.50 -3.35
N ALA A 110 14.65 4.29 -2.70
CA ALA A 110 13.33 4.43 -3.32
C ALA A 110 13.09 5.85 -3.85
N ILE A 111 13.48 6.87 -3.07
CA ILE A 111 13.36 8.27 -3.51
C ILE A 111 14.25 8.54 -4.73
N VAL A 112 15.51 8.07 -4.72
CA VAL A 112 16.42 8.22 -5.86
C VAL A 112 15.87 7.52 -7.11
N ALA A 113 15.34 6.30 -6.97
CA ALA A 113 14.73 5.56 -8.08
C ALA A 113 13.60 6.35 -8.76
N PHE A 114 12.77 7.05 -7.98
CA PHE A 114 11.75 7.96 -8.51
C PHE A 114 12.37 9.24 -9.13
N LEU A 115 13.33 9.88 -8.46
CA LEU A 115 13.93 11.12 -8.95
C LEU A 115 14.66 10.94 -10.30
N GLU A 116 15.20 9.75 -10.57
CA GLU A 116 15.82 9.41 -11.86
C GLU A 116 14.83 8.89 -12.91
N SER A 117 13.55 8.73 -12.56
CA SER A 117 12.55 8.18 -13.46
C SER A 117 11.95 9.22 -14.41
N VAL A 118 11.47 8.75 -15.56
CA VAL A 118 10.78 9.58 -16.55
C VAL A 118 9.27 9.34 -16.64
N ASP A 119 8.82 8.18 -16.16
CA ASP A 119 7.41 7.81 -16.07
C ASP A 119 7.18 6.79 -14.95
N PHE A 120 5.93 6.39 -14.77
CA PHE A 120 5.53 5.46 -13.71
C PHE A 120 6.18 4.08 -13.83
N GLU A 121 6.24 3.50 -15.04
CA GLU A 121 6.83 2.17 -15.22
C GLU A 121 8.34 2.21 -15.01
N ASP A 122 9.01 3.22 -15.56
CA ASP A 122 10.45 3.43 -15.37
C ASP A 122 10.80 3.61 -13.89
N ALA A 123 9.98 4.31 -13.11
CA ALA A 123 10.17 4.43 -11.66
C ALA A 123 10.16 3.06 -10.96
N ILE A 124 9.16 2.22 -11.23
CA ILE A 124 9.09 0.87 -10.65
C ILE A 124 10.28 0.02 -11.10
N ARG A 125 10.66 0.10 -12.38
CA ARG A 125 11.82 -0.63 -12.91
C ARG A 125 13.13 -0.18 -12.27
N ASN A 126 13.30 1.11 -12.04
CA ASN A 126 14.45 1.66 -11.33
C ASN A 126 14.55 1.06 -9.94
N ALA A 127 13.46 1.10 -9.16
CA ALA A 127 13.41 0.59 -7.81
C ALA A 127 13.77 -0.90 -7.73
N ILE A 128 13.13 -1.74 -8.56
CA ILE A 128 13.41 -3.18 -8.61
C ILE A 128 14.85 -3.46 -9.06
N SER A 129 15.36 -2.71 -10.03
CA SER A 129 16.73 -2.90 -10.54
C SER A 129 17.83 -2.60 -9.51
N LEU A 130 17.51 -1.87 -8.44
CA LEU A 130 18.41 -1.67 -7.30
C LEU A 130 18.59 -2.95 -6.47
N GLY A 131 17.71 -3.95 -6.60
CA GLY A 131 17.72 -5.18 -5.81
C GLY A 131 17.54 -4.94 -4.29
N GLY A 132 17.80 -5.96 -3.48
CA GLY A 132 17.48 -5.95 -2.05
C GLY A 132 15.99 -6.18 -1.83
N ASP A 133 15.44 -5.47 -0.84
CA ASP A 133 14.04 -5.44 -0.44
C ASP A 133 13.18 -4.73 -1.51
N SER A 134 13.01 -5.43 -2.63
CA SER A 134 12.62 -4.85 -3.92
C SER A 134 11.14 -4.47 -3.97
N ASP A 135 10.29 -5.23 -3.27
CA ASP A 135 8.88 -4.93 -3.03
C ASP A 135 8.72 -3.69 -2.14
N THR A 136 9.42 -3.59 -1.00
CA THR A 136 9.36 -2.38 -0.16
C THR A 136 9.86 -1.14 -0.92
N LEU A 137 11.01 -1.26 -1.61
CA LEU A 137 11.58 -0.21 -2.44
C LEU A 137 10.58 0.28 -3.50
N ALA A 138 9.98 -0.66 -4.22
CA ALA A 138 9.05 -0.36 -5.28
C ALA A 138 7.71 0.17 -4.74
N ALA A 139 7.23 -0.27 -3.58
CA ALA A 139 6.01 0.24 -2.95
C ALA A 139 6.16 1.73 -2.55
N ILE A 140 7.30 2.11 -1.98
CA ILE A 140 7.61 3.52 -1.66
C ILE A 140 7.73 4.32 -2.95
N THR A 141 8.55 3.86 -3.90
CA THR A 141 8.77 4.53 -5.19
C THR A 141 7.45 4.73 -5.95
N GLY A 142 6.65 3.67 -6.04
CA GLY A 142 5.36 3.65 -6.71
C GLY A 142 4.35 4.59 -6.07
N SER A 143 4.35 4.74 -4.74
CA SER A 143 3.51 5.72 -4.05
C SER A 143 3.81 7.16 -4.49
N ILE A 144 5.10 7.49 -4.67
CA ILE A 144 5.54 8.80 -5.13
C ILE A 144 5.23 8.97 -6.63
N ALA A 145 5.54 7.95 -7.43
CA ALA A 145 5.32 7.94 -8.88
C ALA A 145 3.84 8.05 -9.25
N GLU A 146 2.93 7.38 -8.52
CA GLU A 146 1.48 7.49 -8.73
C GLU A 146 1.03 8.94 -8.57
N ALA A 147 1.55 9.66 -7.56
CA ALA A 147 1.18 11.05 -7.32
C ALA A 147 1.74 11.99 -8.40
N ALA A 148 2.91 11.68 -8.97
CA ALA A 148 3.57 12.51 -9.96
C ALA A 148 3.08 12.27 -11.40
N TYR A 149 2.85 11.01 -11.77
CA TYR A 149 2.61 10.59 -13.15
C TYR A 149 1.23 9.95 -13.37
N GLY A 150 0.54 9.55 -12.30
CA GLY A 150 -0.57 8.61 -12.40
C GLY A 150 -0.12 7.19 -12.73
N VAL A 151 -1.06 6.24 -12.70
CA VAL A 151 -0.79 4.82 -13.01
C VAL A 151 -1.44 4.46 -14.35
N PRO A 152 -0.70 3.92 -15.33
CA PRO A 152 -1.28 3.42 -16.57
C PRO A 152 -2.33 2.33 -16.34
N ASP A 153 -3.43 2.36 -17.10
CA ASP A 153 -4.57 1.47 -16.89
C ASP A 153 -4.20 -0.02 -16.98
N TRP A 154 -3.31 -0.39 -17.90
CA TRP A 154 -2.90 -1.79 -18.03
C TRP A 154 -2.12 -2.27 -16.80
N ILE A 155 -1.26 -1.43 -16.22
CA ILE A 155 -0.51 -1.71 -14.99
C ILE A 155 -1.47 -1.85 -13.82
N LYS A 156 -2.40 -0.89 -13.69
CA LYS A 156 -3.46 -0.91 -12.68
C LYS A 156 -4.27 -2.20 -12.76
N ASN A 157 -4.82 -2.52 -13.94
CA ASN A 157 -5.68 -3.67 -14.12
C ASN A 157 -4.94 -4.98 -13.83
N LYS A 158 -3.66 -5.06 -14.21
CA LYS A 158 -2.82 -6.23 -13.94
C LYS A 158 -2.50 -6.35 -12.44
N ALA A 159 -2.06 -5.30 -11.77
CA ALA A 159 -1.80 -5.32 -10.33
C ALA A 159 -3.05 -5.69 -9.52
N LEU A 160 -4.19 -5.10 -9.84
CA LEU A 160 -5.46 -5.40 -9.17
C LEU A 160 -5.98 -6.83 -9.43
N SER A 161 -5.44 -7.56 -10.41
CA SER A 161 -5.78 -8.98 -10.64
C SER A 161 -5.08 -9.93 -9.67
N TYR A 162 -4.03 -9.48 -8.99
CA TYR A 162 -3.33 -10.27 -7.97
C TYR A 162 -3.94 -10.15 -6.57
N LEU A 163 -4.77 -9.13 -6.34
CA LEU A 163 -5.46 -8.95 -5.05
C LEU A 163 -6.57 -9.98 -4.88
N ASP A 164 -6.66 -10.55 -3.69
CA ASP A 164 -7.79 -11.38 -3.31
C ASP A 164 -9.07 -10.55 -3.07
N ALA A 165 -10.20 -11.24 -2.90
CA ALA A 165 -11.50 -10.57 -2.78
C ALA A 165 -11.58 -9.59 -1.58
N PRO A 166 -11.08 -9.94 -0.36
CA PRO A 166 -11.03 -9.00 0.76
C PRO A 166 -10.22 -7.73 0.46
N LEU A 167 -8.98 -7.85 -0.02
CA LEU A 167 -8.12 -6.69 -0.30
C LEU A 167 -8.70 -5.82 -1.41
N ARG A 168 -9.29 -6.46 -2.43
CA ARG A 168 -9.91 -5.77 -3.56
C ARG A 168 -11.12 -4.92 -3.14
N ASP A 169 -11.97 -5.42 -2.24
CA ASP A 169 -13.13 -4.68 -1.74
C ASP A 169 -12.71 -3.39 -1.01
N VAL A 170 -11.63 -3.44 -0.21
CA VAL A 170 -11.11 -2.25 0.48
C VAL A 170 -10.62 -1.20 -0.52
N TYR A 171 -9.88 -1.63 -1.54
CA TYR A 171 -9.42 -0.74 -2.62
C TYR A 171 -10.59 -0.06 -3.32
N ASP A 172 -11.61 -0.83 -3.73
CA ASP A 172 -12.75 -0.30 -4.47
C ASP A 172 -13.55 0.71 -3.63
N ARG A 173 -13.74 0.46 -2.33
CA ARG A 173 -14.38 1.41 -1.40
C ARG A 173 -13.59 2.70 -1.25
N TRP A 174 -12.26 2.61 -1.10
CA TRP A 174 -11.38 3.79 -1.04
C TRP A 174 -11.53 4.67 -2.28
N MET A 175 -11.50 4.05 -3.48
CA MET A 175 -11.61 4.78 -4.74
C MET A 175 -12.98 5.45 -4.90
N ASN A 176 -14.06 4.78 -4.48
CA ASN A 176 -15.41 5.34 -4.54
C ASN A 176 -15.57 6.55 -3.61
N ALA A 177 -15.05 6.47 -2.39
CA ALA A 177 -15.14 7.60 -1.45
C ALA A 177 -14.24 8.78 -1.85
N SER A 178 -13.06 8.51 -2.42
CA SER A 178 -12.17 9.55 -2.94
C SER A 178 -12.84 10.39 -4.04
N LYS A 179 -13.69 9.77 -4.87
CA LYS A 179 -14.49 10.47 -5.90
C LYS A 179 -15.61 11.34 -5.31
N ILE A 180 -16.23 10.90 -4.22
CA ILE A 180 -17.27 11.67 -3.52
C ILE A 180 -16.65 12.94 -2.91
N SER A 181 -15.45 12.85 -2.35
CA SER A 181 -14.75 14.00 -1.74
C SER A 181 -14.21 15.02 -2.76
N SER A 182 -14.03 14.66 -4.03
CA SER A 182 -13.45 15.53 -5.06
C SER A 182 -14.47 16.30 -5.91
N GLY A 183 -15.78 16.15 -5.67
CA GLY A 183 -16.79 17.06 -6.23
C GLY A 183 -16.92 17.02 -7.75
N LEU A 184 -16.82 15.85 -8.38
CA LEU A 184 -17.30 15.65 -9.76
C LEU A 184 -18.79 15.25 -9.72
N LEU A 185 -19.64 16.29 -9.76
CA LEU A 185 -20.97 16.27 -10.38
C LEU A 185 -20.81 16.58 -11.87
#